data_AF-A0A529ZCT9-F1
#
_entry.id   AF-A0A529ZCT9-F1
#
_cell.length_a   1.000
_cell.length_b   1.000
_cell.length_c   1.000
_cell.angle_alpha   90.00
_cell.angle_beta   90.00
_cell.angle_gamma   90.00
#
_symmetry.space_group_name_H-M   'P 1'
#
loop_
_entity.id
_entity.type
_entity.pdbx_description
1 polymer ?
#
loop_
_entity_poly.entity_id
_entity_poly.type
_entity_poly.pdbx_seq_one_letter_code
_entity_poly.pdbx_strand_id
1 'polypeptide(L)' 'LSARFDAAVVDLMLGGVSTLDFAARLRDEGVPFVFASGYSDSDELKGSFPDIRLVTKPYSGDDLIEAVAIACGRAKAA' A
#
# COMPACT_ATOMS: atom_id res chain seq x y z
N LEU A 1 -1.60 18.16 -2.16
CA LEU A 1 -0.22 18.09 -1.62
C LEU A 1 0.74 18.72 -2.62
N SER A 2 1.58 19.68 -2.22
CA SER A 2 2.50 20.40 -3.15
C SER A 2 3.83 19.68 -3.40
N ALA A 3 4.07 18.55 -2.73
CA ALA A 3 5.18 17.64 -3.00
C ALA A 3 4.59 16.36 -3.60
N ARG A 4 5.04 15.98 -4.80
CA ARG A 4 4.65 14.74 -5.45
C ARG A 4 5.51 13.61 -4.88
N PHE A 5 4.89 12.66 -4.17
CA PHE A 5 5.59 11.48 -3.68
C PHE A 5 5.77 10.46 -4.81
N ASP A 6 6.90 9.77 -4.83
CA ASP A 6 7.17 8.69 -5.79
C ASP A 6 6.44 7.39 -5.43
N ALA A 7 6.21 7.16 -4.14
CA ALA A 7 5.43 6.05 -3.62
C ALA A 7 4.95 6.33 -2.19
N ALA A 8 4.00 5.54 -1.69
CA ALA A 8 3.55 5.58 -0.31
C ALA A 8 3.47 4.17 0.32
N VAL A 9 3.74 4.11 1.63
CA VAL A 9 3.45 2.94 2.47
C VAL A 9 2.34 3.36 3.43
N VAL A 10 1.18 2.71 3.34
CA VAL A 10 -0.06 3.15 3.99
C VAL A 10 -0.47 2.13 5.05
N ASP A 11 -0.60 2.54 6.31
CA ASP A 11 -1.22 1.70 7.34
C ASP A 11 -2.74 1.70 7.15
N LEU A 12 -3.42 0.55 7.30
CA LEU A 12 -4.87 0.45 7.11
C LEU A 12 -5.65 1.19 8.19
N MET A 13 -5.11 1.22 9.41
CA MET A 13 -5.78 1.82 10.57
C MET A 13 -4.81 2.74 11.31
N LEU A 14 -5.14 4.03 11.38
CA LEU A 14 -4.39 5.02 12.15
C LEU A 14 -5.28 5.57 13.26
N GLY A 15 -4.94 5.31 14.52
CA GLY A 15 -5.72 5.80 15.66
C GLY A 15 -7.19 5.33 15.66
N GLY A 16 -7.47 4.14 15.11
CA GLY A 16 -8.84 3.61 14.97
C GLY A 16 -9.62 4.12 13.75
N VAL A 17 -8.99 4.93 12.89
CA VAL A 17 -9.60 5.44 11.66
C VAL A 17 -9.04 4.69 10.45
N SER A 18 -9.94 4.25 9.58
CA SER A 18 -9.59 3.60 8.30
C SER A 18 -8.96 4.60 7.33
N THR A 19 -7.91 4.18 6.65
CA THR A 19 -7.21 4.98 5.63
C THR A 19 -7.65 4.63 4.21
N LEU A 20 -8.70 3.83 4.02
CA LEU A 20 -9.17 3.43 2.68
C LEU A 20 -9.56 4.63 1.80
N ASP A 21 -10.20 5.66 2.38
CA ASP A 21 -10.50 6.90 1.65
C ASP A 21 -9.24 7.66 1.23
N PHE A 22 -8.18 7.59 2.04
CA PHE A 22 -6.88 8.17 1.71
C PHE A 22 -6.19 7.37 0.60
N ALA A 23 -6.23 6.04 0.65
CA ALA A 23 -5.73 5.15 -0.39
C ALA A 23 -6.47 5.35 -1.73
N ALA A 24 -7.77 5.60 -1.70
CA ALA A 24 -8.54 5.96 -2.89
C ALA A 24 -8.02 7.26 -3.54
N ARG A 25 -7.72 8.28 -2.72
CA ARG A 25 -7.11 9.54 -3.22
C ARG A 25 -5.72 9.33 -3.81
N LEU A 26 -4.88 8.50 -3.19
CA LEU A 26 -3.56 8.17 -3.74
C LEU A 26 -3.68 7.50 -5.12
N ARG A 27 -4.64 6.58 -5.27
CA ARG A 27 -4.96 5.94 -6.55
C ARG A 27 -5.41 6.97 -7.59
N ASP A 28 -6.32 7.86 -7.23
CA ASP A 28 -6.83 8.91 -8.14
C ASP A 28 -5.74 9.92 -8.53
N GLU A 29 -4.77 10.19 -7.64
CA GLU A 29 -3.60 11.03 -7.90
C GLU A 29 -2.49 10.30 -8.68
N GLY A 30 -2.62 8.98 -8.89
CA GLY A 30 -1.65 8.14 -9.59
C GLY A 30 -0.35 7.93 -8.82
N VAL A 31 -0.41 7.97 -7.49
CA VAL A 31 0.74 7.69 -6.62
C VAL A 31 0.79 6.19 -6.35
N PRO A 32 1.88 5.48 -6.70
CA PRO A 32 2.06 4.07 -6.34
C PRO A 32 2.05 3.87 -4.83
N PHE A 33 1.39 2.83 -4.33
CA PHE A 33 1.40 2.56 -2.90
C PHE A 33 1.24 1.08 -2.55
N VAL A 34 1.59 0.76 -1.32
CA VAL A 34 1.34 -0.55 -0.68
C VAL A 34 0.68 -0.33 0.67
N PHE A 35 -0.09 -1.31 1.11
CA PHE A 35 -0.60 -1.34 2.48
C PHE A 35 0.40 -2.05 3.41
N ALA A 36 0.54 -1.55 4.63
CA ALA A 36 1.40 -2.11 5.66
C ALA A 36 0.65 -2.14 6.99
N SER A 37 -0.01 -3.26 7.31
CA SER A 37 -0.93 -3.36 8.45
C SER A 37 -0.68 -4.60 9.30
N GLY A 38 -0.89 -4.49 10.62
CA GLY A 38 -0.98 -5.66 11.50
C GLY A 38 -2.36 -6.32 11.45
N TYR A 39 -3.31 -5.70 10.75
CA TYR A 39 -4.64 -6.23 10.50
C TYR A 39 -4.61 -7.00 9.17
N SER A 40 -4.94 -8.29 9.23
CA SER A 40 -4.88 -9.21 8.08
C SER A 40 -6.20 -9.33 7.33
N ASP A 41 -7.15 -8.41 7.57
CA ASP A 41 -8.47 -8.45 6.94
C ASP A 41 -8.34 -8.06 5.47
N SER A 42 -8.08 -9.09 4.70
CA SER A 42 -7.69 -9.02 3.31
C SER A 42 -8.90 -9.08 2.40
N ASP A 43 -10.09 -9.37 2.92
CA ASP A 43 -11.29 -9.55 2.10
C ASP A 43 -11.91 -8.21 1.69
N GLU A 44 -11.99 -7.22 2.61
CA GLU A 44 -12.38 -5.85 2.26
C GLU A 44 -11.36 -5.22 1.28
N LEU A 45 -10.07 -5.51 1.50
CA LEU A 45 -8.99 -5.03 0.67
C LEU A 45 -9.02 -5.60 -0.74
N LYS A 46 -9.25 -6.92 -0.88
CA LYS A 46 -9.40 -7.59 -2.18
C LYS A 46 -10.58 -7.02 -2.98
N GLY A 47 -11.64 -6.59 -2.31
CA GLY A 47 -12.79 -5.96 -2.98
C GLY A 47 -12.49 -4.57 -3.51
N SER A 48 -11.82 -3.72 -2.70
CA SER A 48 -11.63 -2.29 -3.02
C SER A 48 -10.31 -1.97 -3.72
N PHE A 49 -9.29 -2.79 -3.51
CA PHE A 49 -7.91 -2.60 -3.95
C PHE A 49 -7.26 -3.93 -4.40
N PRO A 50 -7.84 -4.65 -5.38
CA PRO A 50 -7.36 -5.98 -5.80
C PRO A 50 -5.91 -5.99 -6.30
N ASP A 51 -5.45 -4.88 -6.88
CA ASP A 51 -4.10 -4.74 -7.46
C ASP A 51 -3.06 -4.20 -6.47
N ILE A 52 -3.47 -3.87 -5.24
CA ILE A 52 -2.58 -3.27 -4.23
C ILE A 52 -2.12 -4.34 -3.24
N ARG A 53 -0.79 -4.42 -3.05
CA ARG A 53 -0.17 -5.36 -2.12
C ARG A 53 -0.44 -4.95 -0.67
N LEU A 54 -0.74 -5.94 0.17
CA LEU A 54 -0.74 -5.82 1.64
C LEU A 54 0.48 -6.54 2.21
N VAL A 55 1.31 -5.80 2.93
CA VAL A 55 2.44 -6.30 3.70
C VAL A 55 2.02 -6.38 5.16
N THR A 56 1.87 -7.59 5.70
CA THR A 56 1.40 -7.78 7.07
C THR A 56 2.51 -7.54 8.09
N LYS A 57 2.23 -6.78 9.15
CA LYS A 57 3.15 -6.60 10.28
C LYS A 57 3.16 -7.87 11.17
N PRO A 58 4.32 -8.27 11.73
CA PRO A 58 5.65 -7.72 11.49
C PRO A 58 6.20 -8.16 10.12
N TYR A 59 6.77 -7.23 9.36
CA TYR A 59 7.39 -7.49 8.06
C TYR A 59 8.89 -7.28 8.10
N SER A 60 9.61 -7.99 7.23
CA SER A 60 11.04 -7.71 7.01
C SER A 60 11.23 -6.48 6.12
N GLY A 61 12.45 -5.94 6.12
CA GLY A 61 12.81 -4.87 5.18
C GLY A 61 12.72 -5.33 3.73
N ASP A 62 13.10 -6.57 3.44
CA ASP A 62 13.09 -7.15 2.10
C ASP A 62 11.67 -7.29 1.55
N ASP A 63 10.72 -7.77 2.36
CA ASP A 63 9.31 -7.90 1.97
C ASP A 63 8.70 -6.53 1.60
N LEU A 64 9.02 -5.50 2.39
CA LEU A 64 8.52 -4.15 2.14
C LEU A 64 9.17 -3.54 0.89
N ILE A 65 10.48 -3.71 0.72
CA ILE A 65 11.21 -3.22 -0.46
C ILE A 65 10.67 -3.87 -1.73
N GLU A 66 10.47 -5.19 -1.73
CA GLU A 66 9.91 -5.92 -2.87
C GLU A 66 8.50 -5.42 -3.20
N ALA A 67 7.62 -5.27 -2.20
CA ALA A 67 6.27 -4.79 -2.41
C ALA A 67 6.23 -3.39 -3.04
N VAL A 68 7.06 -2.46 -2.54
CA VAL A 68 7.17 -1.10 -3.09
C VAL A 68 7.77 -1.11 -4.50
N ALA A 69 8.78 -1.94 -4.76
CA ALA A 69 9.37 -2.08 -6.08
C ALA A 69 8.35 -2.58 -7.11
N ILE A 70 7.51 -3.55 -6.73
CA ILE A 70 6.40 -4.05 -7.55
C ILE A 70 5.36 -2.94 -7.79
N ALA A 71 4.93 -2.23 -6.75
CA ALA A 71 3.96 -1.14 -6.89
C ALA A 71 4.44 -0.02 -7.83
N CYS A 72 5.74 0.28 -7.81
CA CYS A 72 6.36 1.26 -8.70
C CYS A 72 6.63 0.74 -10.13
N GLY A 73 6.26 -0.51 -10.45
CA GLY A 73 6.56 -1.12 -11.76
C GLY A 73 8.06 -1.38 -12.00
N ARG A 74 8.86 -1.44 -10.93
CA ARG A 74 10.32 -1.67 -10.97
C ARG A 74 10.71 -3.11 -10.64
N ALA A 75 9.75 -4.02 -10.57
CA ALA A 75 10.01 -5.43 -10.32
C ALA A 75 10.99 -5.99 -11.36
N LYS A 76 12.01 -6.69 -10.89
CA LYS A 76 12.95 -7.41 -11.75
C LYS A 76 12.14 -8.41 -12.59
N ALA A 77 12.29 -8.37 -13.92
CA ALA A 77 11.83 -9.46 -14.77
C ALA A 77 12.43 -10.76 -14.22
N ALA A 78 11.57 -11.72 -13.90
CA ALA A 78 11.97 -13.07 -13.53
C ALA A 78 12.76 -13.73 -14.67
#